data_AF-A0A534VDC4-F1
#
_entry.id   AF-A0A534VDC4-F1
#
_cell.length_a   1.000
_cell.length_b   1.000
_cell.length_c   1.000
_cell.angle_alpha   90.00
_cell.angle_beta   90.00
_cell.angle_gamma   90.00
#
_symmetry.space_group_name_H-M   'P 1'
#
loop_
_entity.id
_entity.type
_entity.pdbx_description
1 polymer ?
#
loop_
_entity_poly.entity_id
_entity_poly.type
_entity_poly.pdbx_seq_one_letter_code
_entity_poly.pdbx_strand_id
1 'polypeptide(L)'
;MRMILPPIKERRAVDRLLSAFFREYRAGDFKRAIAALCRFYHLRNPKVEWFEYIDWGKTAGKTYENGQIYLVHPENWKKGRKYNSERRWINMVYHEMGHYVFWADAENKADMFAFRMVRGLNNHRNNHR
;
A
#
# COMPACT_ATOMS: atom_id res chain seq x y z
N MET A 1 -3.25 14.56 1.04
CA MET A 1 -2.42 14.27 2.23
C MET A 1 -1.13 13.61 1.76
N ARG A 2 0.04 14.05 2.25
CA ARG A 2 1.33 13.46 1.85
C ARG A 2 1.60 12.26 2.75
N MET A 3 1.71 11.06 2.18
CA MET A 3 2.11 9.86 2.92
C MET A 3 3.60 9.98 3.27
N ILE A 4 3.94 9.77 4.54
CA ILE A 4 5.34 9.63 4.96
C ILE A 4 5.85 8.31 4.40
N LEU A 5 6.96 8.32 3.66
CA LEU A 5 7.52 7.10 3.07
C LEU A 5 8.70 6.59 3.90
N PRO A 6 8.96 5.27 3.90
CA PRO A 6 10.17 4.73 4.49
C PRO A 6 11.45 5.34 3.88
N PRO A 7 12.55 5.42 4.64
CA PRO A 7 13.86 5.80 4.13
C PRO A 7 14.25 5.01 2.87
N ILE A 8 15.03 5.62 1.98
CA ILE A 8 15.41 4.99 0.71
C ILE A 8 16.11 3.64 0.90
N LYS A 9 16.89 3.48 1.98
CA LYS A 9 17.58 2.23 2.34
C LYS A 9 16.58 1.11 2.59
N GLU A 10 15.51 1.38 3.34
CA GLU A 10 14.45 0.41 3.63
C GLU A 10 13.64 0.09 2.37
N ARG A 11 13.30 1.11 1.57
CA ARG A 11 12.61 0.90 0.28
C ARG A 11 13.40 -0.01 -0.66
N ARG A 12 14.72 0.18 -0.77
CA ARG A 12 15.61 -0.71 -1.54
C ARG A 12 15.66 -2.14 -0.98
N ALA A 13 15.57 -2.31 0.34
CA ALA A 13 15.52 -3.64 0.95
C ALA A 13 14.19 -4.35 0.62
N VAL A 14 13.07 -3.65 0.75
CA VAL A 14 11.74 -4.15 0.39
C VAL A 14 11.68 -4.51 -1.10
N ASP A 15 12.16 -3.62 -1.97
CA ASP A 15 12.15 -3.84 -3.43
C ASP A 15 12.97 -5.08 -3.82
N ARG A 16 14.13 -5.31 -3.19
CA ARG A 16 14.92 -6.54 -3.38
C ARG A 16 14.19 -7.80 -2.94
N LEU A 17 13.49 -7.76 -1.80
CA LEU A 17 12.70 -8.90 -1.31
C LEU A 17 11.52 -9.21 -2.27
N LEU A 18 10.82 -8.18 -2.73
CA LEU A 18 9.74 -8.35 -3.71
C LEU A 18 10.26 -8.87 -5.06
N SER A 19 11.43 -8.41 -5.49
CA SER A 19 12.10 -8.91 -6.70
C SER A 19 12.50 -10.38 -6.56
N ALA A 20 13.08 -10.75 -5.41
CA ALA A 20 13.43 -12.14 -5.10
C ALA A 20 12.20 -13.05 -5.10
N PHE A 21 11.11 -12.62 -4.45
CA PHE A 21 9.83 -13.35 -4.49
C PHE A 21 9.28 -13.46 -5.92
N PHE A 22 9.33 -12.38 -6.71
CA PHE A 22 8.84 -12.40 -8.08
C PHE A 22 9.61 -13.42 -8.94
N ARG A 23 10.92 -13.55 -8.75
CA ARG A 23 11.79 -14.44 -9.52
C ARG A 23 11.74 -15.88 -9.04
N GLU A 24 11.82 -16.09 -7.73
CA GLU A 24 12.08 -17.38 -7.09
C GLU A 24 10.88 -17.95 -6.32
N TYR A 25 9.77 -17.21 -6.25
CA TYR A 25 8.52 -17.59 -5.56
C TYR A 25 8.69 -17.93 -4.07
N ARG A 26 9.76 -17.45 -3.44
CA ARG A 26 10.03 -17.63 -2.01
C ARG A 26 9.06 -16.79 -1.17
N ALA A 27 7.97 -17.41 -0.72
CA ALA A 27 6.93 -16.73 0.07
C ALA A 27 7.47 -16.01 1.33
N GLY A 28 8.59 -16.48 1.89
CA GLY A 28 9.29 -15.82 3.00
C GLY A 28 9.79 -14.42 2.66
N ASP A 29 10.26 -14.19 1.44
CA ASP A 29 10.71 -12.86 0.98
C ASP A 29 9.56 -11.88 0.91
N PHE A 30 8.42 -12.31 0.35
CA PHE A 30 7.20 -11.52 0.33
C PHE A 30 6.73 -11.15 1.75
N LYS A 31 6.65 -12.13 2.65
CA LYS A 31 6.25 -11.89 4.05
C LYS A 31 7.16 -10.87 4.74
N ARG A 32 8.49 -10.97 4.53
CA ARG A 32 9.45 -10.01 5.07
C ARG A 32 9.28 -8.61 4.49
N ALA A 33 9.03 -8.51 3.19
CA ALA A 33 8.79 -7.23 2.51
C ALA A 33 7.57 -6.51 3.07
N ILE A 34 6.44 -7.22 3.20
CA ILE A 34 5.19 -6.66 3.75
C ILE A 34 5.37 -6.29 5.23
N ALA A 35 5.98 -7.18 6.02
CA ALA A 35 6.22 -6.91 7.45
C ALA A 35 7.11 -5.68 7.69
N ALA A 36 8.11 -5.45 6.83
CA ALA A 36 8.95 -4.25 6.92
C ALA A 36 8.15 -2.97 6.66
N LEU A 37 7.26 -2.97 5.65
CA LEU A 37 6.37 -1.84 5.38
C LEU A 37 5.38 -1.62 6.53
N CYS A 38 4.70 -2.66 7.00
CA CYS A 38 3.75 -2.55 8.10
C CYS A 38 4.40 -2.04 9.38
N ARG A 39 5.62 -2.50 9.70
CA ARG A 39 6.38 -2.00 10.85
C ARG A 39 6.64 -0.51 10.78
N PHE A 40 7.02 0.02 9.61
CA PHE A 40 7.26 1.44 9.43
C PHE A 40 6.00 2.28 9.70
N TYR A 41 4.83 1.79 9.29
CA TYR A 41 3.55 2.48 9.50
C TYR A 41 2.86 2.11 10.83
N HIS A 42 3.49 1.30 11.69
CA HIS A 42 2.86 0.78 12.92
C HIS A 42 1.54 0.02 12.70
N LEU A 43 1.43 -0.68 11.56
CA LEU A 43 0.25 -1.46 11.19
C LEU A 43 0.45 -2.95 11.46
N ARG A 44 -0.68 -3.67 11.60
CA ARG A 44 -0.68 -5.13 11.52
C ARG A 44 -0.35 -5.58 10.09
N ASN A 45 0.06 -6.83 9.93
CA ASN A 45 0.23 -7.39 8.59
C ASN A 45 -1.15 -7.62 7.96
N PRO A 46 -1.38 -7.22 6.70
CA PRO A 46 -2.61 -7.52 5.99
C PRO A 46 -2.72 -9.03 5.69
N LYS A 47 -3.94 -9.51 5.50
CA LYS A 47 -4.19 -10.85 4.96
C LYS A 47 -4.06 -10.77 3.44
N VAL A 48 -3.06 -11.44 2.88
CA VAL A 48 -2.86 -11.49 1.42
C VAL A 48 -3.40 -12.79 0.86
N GLU A 49 -4.27 -12.69 -0.15
CA GLU A 49 -4.81 -13.83 -0.89
C GLU A 49 -4.37 -13.77 -2.35
N TRP A 50 -4.00 -14.93 -2.90
CA TRP A 50 -3.47 -15.06 -4.25
C TRP A 50 -4.56 -15.48 -5.23
N PHE A 51 -4.65 -14.78 -6.35
CA PHE A 51 -5.61 -15.08 -7.41
C PHE A 51 -4.90 -15.44 -8.72
N GLU A 52 -5.52 -16.33 -9.48
CA GLU A 52 -5.02 -16.76 -10.80
C GLU A 52 -5.19 -15.68 -11.85
N TYR A 53 -6.34 -15.02 -11.83
CA TYR A 53 -6.66 -13.91 -12.69
C TYR A 53 -7.61 -12.97 -11.95
N ILE A 54 -7.37 -11.66 -12.07
CA ILE A 54 -8.29 -10.65 -11.56
C ILE A 54 -9.00 -10.08 -12.78
N ASP A 55 -10.15 -10.64 -13.12
CA ASP A 55 -10.98 -10.18 -14.26
C ASP A 55 -11.85 -8.96 -13.91
N TRP A 56 -11.37 -8.09 -13.01
CA TRP A 56 -12.16 -7.00 -12.43
C TRP A 56 -12.11 -5.74 -13.30
N GLY A 57 -12.13 -5.90 -14.62
CA GLY A 57 -12.27 -4.85 -15.63
C GLY A 57 -11.12 -3.84 -15.73
N LYS A 58 -10.36 -3.53 -14.66
CA LYS A 58 -9.33 -2.48 -14.64
C LYS A 58 -8.19 -2.64 -13.62
N THR A 59 -8.30 -3.49 -12.59
CA THR A 59 -7.27 -3.58 -11.53
C THR A 59 -6.63 -4.95 -11.47
N ALA A 60 -5.32 -4.99 -11.21
CA ALA A 60 -4.52 -6.22 -11.13
C ALA A 60 -4.21 -6.61 -9.67
N GLY A 61 -4.90 -5.96 -8.74
CA GLY A 61 -4.92 -6.16 -7.30
C GLY A 61 -6.19 -5.51 -6.74
N LYS A 62 -6.52 -5.82 -5.48
CA LYS A 62 -7.59 -5.15 -4.75
C LYS A 62 -7.39 -5.21 -3.25
N THR A 63 -7.40 -4.06 -2.61
CA THR A 63 -7.42 -3.94 -1.14
C THR A 63 -8.83 -3.65 -0.66
N TYR A 64 -9.24 -4.35 0.41
CA TYR A 64 -10.54 -4.23 1.05
C TYR A 64 -10.42 -3.46 2.38
N GLU A 65 -11.53 -2.86 2.80
CA GLU A 65 -11.60 -2.06 4.04
C GLU A 65 -11.25 -2.89 5.29
N ASN A 66 -11.52 -4.20 5.26
CA ASN A 66 -11.17 -5.14 6.34
C ASN A 66 -9.66 -5.48 6.40
N GLY A 67 -8.83 -4.87 5.57
CA GLY A 67 -7.38 -5.10 5.52
C GLY A 67 -6.94 -6.34 4.74
N GLN A 68 -7.86 -6.98 4.00
CA GLN A 68 -7.50 -8.02 3.04
C GLN A 68 -6.94 -7.40 1.75
N ILE A 69 -5.94 -8.05 1.17
CA ILE A 69 -5.34 -7.64 -0.11
C ILE A 69 -5.34 -8.84 -1.06
N TYR A 70 -5.98 -8.67 -2.20
CA TYR A 70 -5.98 -9.64 -3.29
C TYR A 70 -4.90 -9.25 -4.29
N LEU A 71 -4.01 -10.20 -4.59
CA LEU A 71 -2.90 -10.01 -5.51
C LEU A 71 -2.85 -11.17 -6.53
N VAL A 72 -2.46 -10.86 -7.77
CA VAL A 72 -2.06 -11.90 -8.72
C VAL A 72 -0.70 -12.45 -8.32
N HIS A 73 -0.58 -13.77 -8.20
CA HIS A 73 0.70 -14.41 -7.90
C HIS A 73 1.72 -14.15 -9.03
N PRO A 74 3.03 -13.91 -8.73
CA PRO A 74 4.04 -13.71 -9.77
C PRO A 74 4.07 -14.76 -10.88
N GLU A 75 3.78 -16.01 -10.54
CA GLU A 75 3.73 -17.11 -11.53
C GLU A 75 2.65 -16.88 -12.60
N ASN A 76 1.47 -16.42 -12.19
CA ASN A 76 0.36 -16.14 -13.09
C ASN A 76 0.55 -14.80 -13.80
N TRP A 77 1.12 -13.82 -13.10
CA TRP A 77 1.47 -12.52 -13.67
C TRP A 77 2.38 -12.66 -14.89
N LYS A 78 3.42 -13.49 -14.81
CA LYS A 78 4.36 -13.72 -15.93
C LYS A 78 3.69 -14.30 -17.17
N LYS A 79 2.57 -15.02 -17.01
CA LYS A 79 1.76 -15.61 -18.10
C LYS A 79 0.81 -14.57 -18.74
N GLY A 80 0.68 -13.38 -18.16
CA GLY A 80 -0.19 -12.31 -18.66
C GLY A 80 0.25 -11.72 -20.00
N ARG A 81 -0.72 -11.31 -20.83
CA ARG A 81 -0.45 -10.67 -22.14
C ARG A 81 -0.14 -9.17 -22.03
N LYS A 82 -0.87 -8.45 -21.17
CA LYS A 82 -0.77 -6.98 -21.03
C LYS A 82 0.16 -6.54 -19.89
N TYR A 83 0.18 -7.30 -18.80
CA TYR A 83 0.95 -7.00 -17.59
C TYR A 83 1.71 -8.26 -17.17
N ASN A 84 3.02 -8.29 -17.43
CA ASN A 84 3.87 -9.46 -17.16
C ASN A 84 5.26 -9.12 -16.61
N SER A 85 5.62 -7.83 -16.57
CA SER A 85 6.93 -7.39 -16.07
C SER A 85 6.98 -7.38 -14.53
N GLU A 86 8.14 -7.71 -13.97
CA GLU A 86 8.49 -7.59 -12.55
C GLU A 86 8.18 -6.19 -12.00
N ARG A 87 8.63 -5.14 -12.69
CA ARG A 87 8.45 -3.76 -12.23
C ARG A 87 6.98 -3.37 -12.07
N ARG A 88 6.11 -3.78 -13.00
CA ARG A 88 4.66 -3.53 -12.91
C ARG A 88 4.03 -4.33 -11.78
N TRP A 89 4.47 -5.58 -11.54
CA TRP A 89 3.97 -6.38 -10.43
C TRP A 89 4.34 -5.75 -9.07
N ILE A 90 5.61 -5.37 -8.90
CA ILE A 90 6.08 -4.69 -7.68
C ILE A 90 5.33 -3.37 -7.47
N ASN A 91 5.11 -2.59 -8.53
CA ASN A 91 4.33 -1.36 -8.45
C ASN A 91 2.88 -1.62 -8.03
N MET A 92 2.27 -2.71 -8.50
CA MET A 92 0.93 -3.13 -8.09
C MET A 92 0.91 -3.51 -6.60
N VAL A 93 1.90 -4.25 -6.10
CA VAL A 93 2.03 -4.53 -4.66
C VAL A 93 2.11 -3.24 -3.85
N TYR A 94 2.91 -2.26 -4.29
CA TYR A 94 2.99 -0.96 -3.62
C TYR A 94 1.68 -0.17 -3.70
N HIS A 95 0.96 -0.25 -4.81
CA HIS A 95 -0.33 0.40 -4.98
C HIS A 95 -1.35 -0.14 -3.96
N GLU A 96 -1.49 -1.46 -3.87
CA GLU A 96 -2.38 -2.10 -2.91
C GLU A 96 -1.95 -1.86 -1.46
N MET A 97 -0.65 -1.93 -1.16
CA MET A 97 -0.14 -1.56 0.16
C MET A 97 -0.42 -0.10 0.49
N GLY A 98 -0.39 0.80 -0.49
CA GLY A 98 -0.79 2.19 -0.33
C GLY A 98 -2.26 2.32 0.06
N HIS A 99 -3.14 1.57 -0.59
CA HIS A 99 -4.54 1.47 -0.18
C HIS A 99 -4.67 0.94 1.24
N TYR A 100 -3.97 -0.13 1.60
CA TYR A 100 -4.02 -0.71 2.94
C TYR A 100 -3.61 0.29 4.01
N VAL A 101 -2.47 0.97 3.82
CA VAL A 101 -2.01 2.04 4.74
C VAL A 101 -3.07 3.14 4.84
N PHE A 102 -3.69 3.49 3.72
CA PHE A 102 -4.72 4.52 3.73
C PHE A 102 -6.01 4.11 4.44
N TRP A 103 -6.42 2.86 4.38
CA TRP A 103 -7.61 2.35 5.08
C TRP A 103 -7.34 2.13 6.56
N ALA A 104 -6.19 1.55 6.91
CA ALA A 104 -5.84 1.22 8.29
C ALA A 104 -5.56 2.46 9.16
N ASP A 105 -5.30 3.62 8.53
CA ASP A 105 -5.03 4.90 9.18
C ASP A 105 -6.21 5.89 9.06
N ALA A 106 -7.45 5.40 9.02
CA ALA A 106 -8.63 6.23 8.82
C ALA A 106 -8.83 7.26 9.96
N GLU A 107 -8.59 6.89 11.21
CA GLU A 107 -8.81 7.74 12.38
C GLU A 107 -7.87 8.95 12.41
N ASN A 108 -6.55 8.73 12.29
CA ASN A 108 -5.58 9.84 12.27
C ASN A 108 -5.82 10.80 11.11
N LYS A 109 -6.34 10.30 9.98
CA LYS A 109 -6.75 11.13 8.85
C LYS A 109 -8.00 11.95 9.15
N ALA A 110 -9.00 11.34 9.80
CA ALA A 110 -10.22 12.01 10.21
C ALA A 110 -9.89 13.14 11.20
N ASP A 111 -9.03 12.86 12.18
CA ASP A 111 -8.53 13.86 13.14
C ASP A 111 -7.77 14.98 12.45
N MET A 112 -6.83 14.66 11.56
CA MET A 112 -6.08 15.69 10.87
C MET A 112 -6.95 16.51 9.90
N PHE A 113 -7.95 15.87 9.28
CA PHE A 113 -8.95 16.55 8.47
C PHE A 113 -9.77 17.51 9.33
N ALA A 114 -10.34 17.04 10.45
CA ALA A 114 -11.12 17.85 11.39
C ALA A 114 -10.30 19.03 11.92
N PHE A 115 -9.07 18.77 12.38
CA PHE A 115 -8.16 19.81 12.85
C PHE A 115 -7.90 20.88 11.78
N ARG A 116 -7.66 20.49 10.52
CA ARG A 116 -7.41 21.43 9.41
C ARG A 116 -8.66 22.20 9.00
N MET A 117 -9.84 21.58 9.09
CA MET A 117 -11.11 22.27 8.80
C MET A 117 -11.39 23.37 9.82
N VAL A 118 -11.03 23.18 11.09
CA VAL A 118 -11.25 24.17 12.15
C VAL A 118 -10.14 25.22 12.22
N ARG A 119 -8.90 24.85 11.90
CA ARG A 119 -7.74 25.75 11.98
C ARG A 119 -7.88 26.94 11.02
N GLY A 120 -7.90 28.16 11.57
CA GLY A 120 -7.96 29.41 10.81
C GLY A 120 -9.36 30.04 10.74
N LEU A 121 -10.43 29.31 11.06
CA LEU A 121 -11.79 29.86 11.10
C LEU A 121 -12.03 30.81 12.30
N ASN A 122 -11.22 30.72 13.36
CA ASN A 122 -11.33 31.58 14.55
C ASN A 122 -10.72 32.98 14.40
N ASN A 123 -10.18 33.35 13.22
CA ASN A 123 -9.63 34.69 12.98
C ASN A 123 -10.69 35.77 12.68
N HIS A 124 -11.99 35.43 12.67
CA HIS A 124 -13.05 36.39 12.37
C HIS A 124 -13.50 37.29 13.55
N ARG A 125 -12.87 37.21 14.73
CA ARG A 125 -13.32 37.99 15.91
C ARG A 125 -12.48 39.22 16.30
N ASN A 126 -11.36 39.50 15.66
CA ASN A 126 -10.48 40.60 16.08
C ASN A 126 -10.19 41.61 14.95
N ASN A 127 -11.23 42.23 14.39
CA ASN A 127 -11.03 43.38 13.51
C ASN A 127 -12.12 44.46 13.69
N HIS A 128 -12.36 44.87 14.94
CA HIS A 128 -12.96 46.18 15.25
C HIS A 128 -12.37 46.67 16.58
N ARG A 129 -11.26 47.40 16.48
CA ARG A 129 -10.84 48.43 17.44
C ARG A 129 -10.49 49.66 16.64
#